data_AF-A0A1Z8SIH0-F1
#
_entry.id   AF-A0A1Z8SIH0-F1
#
_cell.length_a   1.000
_cell.length_b   1.000
_cell.length_c   1.000
_cell.angle_alpha   90.00
_cell.angle_beta   90.00
_cell.angle_gamma   90.00
#
_symmetry.space_group_name_H-M   'P 1'
#
loop_
_entity.id
_entity.type
_entity.pdbx_description
1 polymer ?
#
loop_
_entity_poly.entity_id
_entity_poly.type
_entity_poly.pdbx_seq_one_letter_code
_entity_poly.pdbx_strand_id
1 'polypeptide(L)'
;MKPIVNLNCPESNATTHSTSSNTTVGGDLQVNGAIIGGNSTSALVNAGVGVSLGDLSVRIPTGSVSKSIQLRLTNAVQISGTGRCLSIPHPTGAPTATYSERQSDNITADTWTYWDSAQTFGTSDSTQEILLYNELVPNERYRVSIIIGQSYNNNMIAIERL
;
A
#
# COMPACT_ATOMS: atom_id res chain seq x y z
N MET A 1 42.96 23.68 -39.18
CA MET A 1 41.57 23.21 -39.02
C MET A 1 41.54 22.23 -37.86
N LYS A 2 40.65 22.41 -36.88
CA LYS A 2 40.53 21.53 -35.71
C LYS A 2 39.48 20.45 -36.04
N PRO A 3 39.76 19.15 -35.87
CA PRO A 3 38.80 18.12 -36.23
C PRO A 3 37.62 18.14 -35.25
N ILE A 4 36.40 18.08 -35.80
CA ILE A 4 35.17 17.87 -35.04
C ILE A 4 35.10 16.37 -34.72
N VAL A 5 35.09 16.03 -33.43
CA VAL A 5 34.81 14.67 -32.98
C VAL A 5 33.29 14.52 -32.94
N ASN A 6 32.75 13.66 -33.82
CA ASN A 6 31.36 13.24 -33.72
C ASN A 6 31.20 12.31 -32.53
N LEU A 7 30.56 12.80 -31.47
CA LEU A 7 30.09 11.98 -30.36
C LEU A 7 28.79 11.31 -30.83
N ASN A 8 28.87 10.04 -31.22
CA ASN A 8 27.67 9.23 -31.38
C ASN A 8 27.08 8.94 -30.00
N CYS A 9 26.00 9.64 -29.65
CA CYS A 9 25.17 9.24 -28.52
C CYS A 9 24.31 8.05 -28.99
N PRO A 10 24.34 6.88 -28.32
CA PRO A 10 23.48 5.77 -28.69
C PRO A 10 22.01 6.16 -28.50
N GLU A 11 21.21 6.02 -29.55
CA GLU A 11 19.77 6.20 -29.49
C GLU A 11 19.15 5.07 -28.65
N SER A 12 18.23 5.44 -27.74
CA SER A 12 17.46 4.48 -26.96
C SER A 12 16.47 3.75 -27.88
N ASN A 13 16.77 2.50 -28.22
CA ASN A 13 15.82 1.63 -28.91
C ASN A 13 14.75 1.15 -27.91
N ALA A 14 13.64 1.87 -27.82
CA ALA A 14 12.46 1.39 -27.11
C ALA A 14 11.75 0.30 -27.95
N THR A 15 12.06 -0.97 -27.69
CA THR A 15 11.35 -2.11 -28.31
C THR A 15 10.19 -2.55 -27.43
N THR A 16 8.96 -2.53 -27.96
CA THR A 16 7.80 -3.14 -27.31
C THR A 16 7.95 -4.66 -27.31
N HIS A 17 7.97 -5.28 -26.13
CA HIS A 17 7.98 -6.73 -25.98
C HIS A 17 6.59 -7.19 -25.51
N SER A 18 5.92 -8.01 -26.32
CA SER A 18 4.63 -8.62 -25.97
C SER A 18 4.80 -10.12 -25.89
N THR A 19 4.49 -10.72 -24.74
CA THR A 19 4.56 -12.15 -24.51
C THR A 19 3.23 -12.65 -23.95
N SER A 20 2.83 -13.85 -24.35
CA SER A 20 1.71 -14.60 -23.75
C SER A 20 2.18 -15.51 -22.60
N SER A 21 3.42 -15.33 -22.14
CA SER A 21 4.10 -16.17 -21.15
C SER A 21 5.03 -15.30 -20.30
N ASN A 22 5.54 -15.85 -19.20
CA ASN A 22 6.42 -15.13 -18.28
C ASN A 22 7.63 -14.55 -19.02
N THR A 23 7.90 -13.26 -18.79
CA THR A 23 9.14 -12.60 -19.23
C THR A 23 10.15 -12.66 -18.10
N THR A 24 11.37 -13.13 -18.37
CA THR A 24 12.49 -13.07 -17.43
C THR A 24 13.36 -11.86 -17.75
N VAL A 25 13.59 -11.00 -16.75
CA VAL A 25 14.50 -9.86 -16.85
C VAL A 25 15.77 -10.21 -16.06
N GLY A 26 16.92 -10.22 -16.74
CA GLY A 26 18.20 -10.59 -16.13
C GLY A 26 18.85 -9.51 -15.26
N GLY A 27 18.16 -8.38 -15.05
CA GLY A 27 18.60 -7.23 -14.26
C GLY A 27 17.38 -6.49 -13.69
N ASP A 28 17.56 -5.21 -13.34
CA ASP A 28 16.49 -4.41 -12.76
C ASP A 28 15.36 -4.16 -13.75
N LEU A 29 14.12 -4.31 -13.28
CA LEU A 29 12.91 -3.95 -14.03
C LEU A 29 12.32 -2.67 -13.45
N GLN A 30 12.34 -1.60 -14.23
CA GLN A 30 11.59 -0.38 -13.93
C GLN A 30 10.29 -0.36 -14.73
N VAL A 31 9.15 -0.38 -14.04
CA VAL A 31 7.83 -0.25 -14.68
C VAL A 31 7.36 1.19 -14.53
N ASN A 32 7.20 1.89 -15.66
CA ASN A 32 6.56 3.20 -15.69
C ASN A 32 5.08 3.04 -16.03
N GLY A 33 4.27 2.66 -15.03
CA GLY A 33 2.84 2.34 -15.21
C GLY A 33 2.31 1.37 -14.15
N ALA A 34 1.16 0.74 -14.44
CA ALA A 34 0.54 -0.25 -13.55
C ALA A 34 0.94 -1.68 -13.92
N ILE A 35 1.28 -2.48 -12.91
CA ILE A 35 1.36 -3.94 -13.05
C ILE A 35 -0.05 -4.47 -12.82
N ILE A 36 -0.66 -5.09 -13.84
CA ILE A 36 -2.03 -5.63 -13.77
C ILE A 36 -1.96 -7.14 -13.57
N GLY A 37 -2.69 -7.67 -12.58
CA GLY A 37 -2.90 -9.12 -12.41
C GLY A 37 -2.07 -9.81 -11.32
N GLY A 38 -1.39 -9.06 -10.44
CA GLY A 38 -0.79 -9.62 -9.23
C GLY A 38 -1.84 -9.87 -8.13
N ASN A 39 -1.63 -10.90 -7.30
CA ASN A 39 -2.41 -11.11 -6.06
C ASN A 39 -1.92 -10.23 -4.90
N SER A 40 -0.90 -9.41 -5.12
CA SER A 40 -0.33 -8.52 -4.12
C SER A 40 0.22 -7.25 -4.77
N THR A 41 0.33 -6.20 -3.96
CA THR A 41 0.98 -4.94 -4.28
C THR A 41 1.67 -4.43 -3.03
N SER A 42 2.80 -3.76 -3.19
CA SER A 42 3.46 -3.07 -2.09
C SER A 42 4.22 -1.85 -2.57
N ALA A 43 4.33 -0.84 -1.72
CA ALA A 43 5.10 0.36 -2.01
C ALA A 43 5.59 1.04 -0.73
N LEU A 44 6.69 1.79 -0.87
CA LEU A 44 7.12 2.79 0.09
C LEU A 44 6.53 4.14 -0.31
N VAL A 45 5.65 4.68 0.53
CA VAL A 45 4.90 5.90 0.21
C VAL A 45 4.82 6.86 1.39
N ASN A 46 4.79 8.15 1.08
CA ASN A 46 4.52 9.18 2.08
C ASN A 46 3.03 9.18 2.46
N ALA A 47 2.70 9.72 3.64
CA ALA A 47 1.31 9.92 4.03
C ALA A 47 0.51 10.69 2.97
N GLY A 48 -0.74 10.29 2.75
CA GLY A 48 -1.67 10.83 1.77
C GLY A 48 -1.68 10.08 0.44
N VAL A 49 -0.61 9.35 0.12
CA VAL A 49 -0.49 8.56 -1.10
C VAL A 49 -1.11 7.18 -0.88
N GLY A 50 -2.01 6.79 -1.78
CA GLY A 50 -2.69 5.49 -1.73
C GLY A 50 -1.94 4.40 -2.49
N VAL A 51 -1.94 3.20 -1.92
CA VAL A 51 -1.50 1.97 -2.57
C VAL A 51 -2.75 1.14 -2.88
N SER A 52 -2.85 0.60 -4.10
CA SER A 52 -4.09 -0.03 -4.58
C SER A 52 -3.85 -1.43 -5.14
N LEU A 53 -4.76 -2.35 -4.81
CA LEU A 53 -4.85 -3.70 -5.37
C LEU A 53 -6.29 -3.95 -5.83
N GLY A 54 -6.50 -3.97 -7.15
CA GLY A 54 -7.87 -4.03 -7.70
C GLY A 54 -8.71 -2.85 -7.20
N ASP A 55 -9.87 -3.15 -6.61
CA ASP A 55 -10.80 -2.14 -6.10
C ASP A 55 -10.45 -1.59 -4.72
N LEU A 56 -9.51 -2.21 -4.00
CA LEU A 56 -9.11 -1.75 -2.67
C LEU A 56 -7.92 -0.81 -2.76
N SER A 57 -8.07 0.41 -2.26
CA SER A 57 -6.98 1.35 -1.99
C SER A 57 -6.80 1.54 -0.48
N VAL A 58 -5.54 1.66 -0.06
CA VAL A 58 -5.16 1.85 1.34
C VAL A 58 -4.17 3.02 1.45
N ARG A 59 -4.27 3.82 2.50
CA ARG A 59 -3.26 4.86 2.81
C ARG A 59 -3.14 5.17 4.30
N ILE A 60 -2.05 5.86 4.63
CA ILE A 60 -1.91 6.64 5.87
C ILE A 60 -2.39 8.08 5.60
N PRO A 61 -3.31 8.66 6.38
CA PRO A 61 -3.78 10.02 6.18
C PRO A 61 -2.75 11.10 6.57
N THR A 62 -2.82 12.26 5.92
CA THR A 62 -1.99 13.43 6.23
C THR A 62 -2.49 14.24 7.44
N GLY A 63 -3.75 14.07 7.86
CA GLY A 63 -4.37 14.82 8.97
C GLY A 63 -3.84 14.46 10.37
N SER A 64 -4.08 15.35 11.34
CA SER A 64 -3.55 15.31 12.72
C SER A 64 -4.45 14.63 13.75
N VAL A 65 -5.70 14.29 13.40
CA VAL A 65 -6.70 13.83 14.38
C VAL A 65 -6.55 12.35 14.73
N SER A 66 -6.23 11.51 13.73
CA SER A 66 -5.92 10.10 13.91
C SER A 66 -5.04 9.64 12.76
N LYS A 67 -3.83 9.18 13.08
CA LYS A 67 -2.94 8.48 12.14
C LYS A 67 -3.30 7.01 12.19
N SER A 68 -4.52 6.70 11.78
CA SER A 68 -4.98 5.34 11.54
C SER A 68 -5.07 5.10 10.03
N ILE A 69 -5.07 3.85 9.63
CA ILE A 69 -5.25 3.46 8.23
C ILE A 69 -6.60 3.96 7.67
N GLN A 70 -6.56 4.43 6.43
CA GLN A 70 -7.75 4.69 5.64
C GLN A 70 -7.86 3.70 4.49
N LEU A 71 -9.08 3.25 4.25
CA LEU A 71 -9.48 2.40 3.16
C LEU A 71 -10.34 3.22 2.19
N ARG A 72 -10.26 2.89 0.91
CA ARG A 72 -11.18 3.37 -0.12
C ARG A 72 -11.45 2.21 -1.07
N LEU A 73 -12.71 2.05 -1.45
CA LEU A 73 -13.15 1.04 -2.40
C LEU A 73 -13.81 1.72 -3.60
N THR A 74 -13.60 1.18 -4.80
CA THR A 74 -14.25 1.69 -6.03
C THR A 74 -15.78 1.56 -5.93
N ASN A 75 -16.26 0.49 -5.30
CA ASN A 75 -17.68 0.21 -5.14
C ASN A 75 -18.09 0.33 -3.67
N ALA A 76 -19.33 0.76 -3.44
CA ALA A 76 -19.88 0.76 -2.09
C ALA A 76 -20.10 -0.70 -1.65
N VAL A 77 -19.55 -1.05 -0.49
CA VAL A 77 -19.55 -2.43 -0.02
C VAL A 77 -19.43 -2.49 1.50
N GLN A 78 -20.02 -3.53 2.08
CA GLN A 78 -19.81 -3.86 3.48
C GLN A 78 -18.52 -4.66 3.63
N ILE A 79 -17.58 -4.11 4.39
CA ILE A 79 -16.33 -4.80 4.73
C ILE A 79 -16.36 -5.12 6.22
N SER A 80 -16.02 -6.37 6.55
CA SER A 80 -15.64 -6.71 7.93
C SER A 80 -14.22 -7.19 8.05
N GLY A 81 -13.73 -7.24 9.27
CA GLY A 81 -12.34 -7.54 9.51
C GLY A 81 -11.92 -7.34 10.95
N THR A 82 -10.63 -7.58 11.19
CA THR A 82 -9.95 -7.33 12.45
C THR A 82 -8.56 -6.80 12.14
N GLY A 83 -8.01 -6.01 13.05
CA GLY A 83 -6.67 -5.48 12.98
C GLY A 83 -5.88 -5.79 14.23
N ARG A 84 -4.56 -5.89 14.08
CA ARG A 84 -3.61 -5.85 15.18
C ARG A 84 -2.57 -4.78 14.92
N CYS A 85 -2.26 -4.00 15.95
CA CYS A 85 -1.22 -2.98 15.91
C CYS A 85 -0.14 -3.33 16.92
N LEU A 86 1.12 -3.20 16.51
CA LEU A 86 2.28 -3.27 17.39
C LEU A 86 2.98 -1.92 17.33
N SER A 87 2.96 -1.18 18.43
CA SER A 87 3.73 0.05 18.56
C SER A 87 5.08 -0.26 19.17
N ILE A 88 6.15 0.13 18.49
CA ILE A 88 7.52 0.00 18.98
C ILE A 88 8.01 1.42 19.29
N PRO A 89 7.90 1.88 20.55
CA PRO A 89 8.33 3.23 20.89
C PRO A 89 9.86 3.34 20.76
N HIS A 90 10.31 4.34 20.01
CA HIS A 90 11.72 4.70 19.86
C HIS A 90 11.93 6.15 20.33
N PRO A 91 12.98 6.48 21.12
CA PRO A 91 14.06 5.62 21.62
C PRO A 91 13.77 4.94 22.97
N THR A 92 12.65 5.25 23.62
CA THR A 92 12.33 4.76 24.97
C THR A 92 10.86 4.39 25.09
N GLY A 93 10.56 3.32 25.82
CA GLY A 93 9.18 2.87 26.13
C GLY A 93 9.06 1.36 26.01
N ALA A 94 7.97 0.80 26.54
CA ALA A 94 7.64 -0.61 26.34
C ALA A 94 6.82 -0.77 25.05
N PRO A 95 7.09 -1.79 24.22
CA PRO A 95 6.24 -2.07 23.08
C PRO A 95 4.82 -2.37 23.54
N THR A 96 3.84 -1.88 22.79
CA THR A 96 2.42 -2.13 23.06
C THR A 96 1.81 -2.88 21.89
N ALA A 97 0.99 -3.88 22.20
CA ALA A 97 0.19 -4.58 21.21
C ALA A 97 -1.28 -4.27 21.48
N THR A 98 -1.99 -3.80 20.47
CA THR A 98 -3.43 -3.58 20.52
C THR A 98 -4.10 -4.37 19.42
N TYR A 99 -5.36 -4.71 19.66
CA TYR A 99 -6.18 -5.47 18.74
C TYR A 99 -7.51 -4.73 18.59
N SER A 100 -8.00 -4.65 17.36
CA SER A 100 -9.37 -4.22 17.13
C SER A 100 -10.29 -5.43 17.13
N GLU A 101 -11.42 -5.29 17.82
CA GLU A 101 -12.52 -6.25 17.71
C GLU A 101 -13.00 -6.32 16.25
N ARG A 102 -13.83 -7.32 15.94
CA ARG A 102 -14.41 -7.41 14.60
C ARG A 102 -15.21 -6.13 14.30
N GLN A 103 -14.77 -5.39 13.30
CA GLN A 103 -15.51 -4.26 12.74
C GLN A 103 -16.25 -4.74 11.49
N SER A 104 -17.41 -4.15 11.21
CA SER A 104 -18.22 -4.41 10.01
C SER A 104 -18.90 -3.11 9.64
N ASP A 105 -18.36 -2.44 8.63
CA ASP A 105 -18.74 -1.08 8.25
C ASP A 105 -19.10 -1.01 6.78
N ASN A 106 -20.07 -0.14 6.48
CA ASN A 106 -20.43 0.20 5.11
C ASN A 106 -19.46 1.27 4.60
N ILE A 107 -18.60 0.89 3.65
CA ILE A 107 -17.69 1.83 3.00
C ILE A 107 -18.41 2.44 1.79
N THR A 108 -18.49 3.77 1.78
CA THR A 108 -19.02 4.51 0.63
C THR A 108 -18.00 4.47 -0.52
N ALA A 109 -18.49 4.28 -1.74
CA ALA A 109 -17.67 4.28 -2.95
C ALA A 109 -16.78 5.52 -3.02
N ASP A 110 -15.54 5.34 -3.47
CA ASP A 110 -14.55 6.38 -3.76
C ASP A 110 -14.22 7.35 -2.61
N THR A 111 -14.64 7.00 -1.39
CA THR A 111 -14.44 7.82 -0.20
C THR A 111 -13.41 7.17 0.72
N TRP A 112 -12.48 7.98 1.24
CA TRP A 112 -11.52 7.51 2.23
C TRP A 112 -12.17 7.44 3.61
N THR A 113 -12.28 6.22 4.13
CA THR A 113 -12.87 5.93 5.43
C THR A 113 -11.80 5.34 6.34
N TYR A 114 -11.78 5.78 7.60
CA TYR A 114 -10.93 5.16 8.60
C TYR A 114 -11.41 3.74 8.89
N TRP A 115 -10.50 2.77 8.83
CA TRP A 115 -10.82 1.41 9.28
C TRP A 115 -11.09 1.39 10.78
N ASP A 116 -10.17 1.95 11.57
CA ASP A 116 -10.31 2.06 13.01
C ASP A 116 -9.83 3.43 13.48
N SER A 117 -10.76 4.37 13.67
CA SER A 117 -10.41 5.73 14.09
C SER A 117 -9.77 5.81 15.49
N ALA A 118 -9.95 4.80 16.34
CA ALA A 118 -9.44 4.78 17.72
C ALA A 118 -7.98 4.33 17.81
N GLN A 119 -7.50 3.52 16.85
CA GLN A 119 -6.14 3.00 16.85
C GLN A 119 -5.22 3.91 16.04
N THR A 120 -4.41 4.72 16.73
CA THR A 120 -3.42 5.59 16.08
C THR A 120 -2.04 4.96 16.08
N PHE A 121 -1.31 5.15 14.99
CA PHE A 121 0.13 4.94 14.95
C PHE A 121 0.80 6.01 15.80
N GLY A 122 1.38 5.61 16.94
CA GLY A 122 1.99 6.55 17.88
C GLY A 122 3.42 6.94 17.52
N THR A 123 4.18 6.05 16.88
CA THR A 123 5.62 6.22 16.61
C THR A 123 6.01 5.66 15.24
N SER A 124 7.22 6.00 14.79
CA SER A 124 7.85 5.25 13.70
C SER A 124 8.00 3.78 14.10
N ASP A 125 8.16 2.92 13.10
CA ASP A 125 8.40 1.48 13.24
C ASP A 125 7.23 0.71 13.83
N SER A 126 6.14 1.39 14.21
CA SER A 126 4.86 0.77 14.50
C SER A 126 4.35 0.04 13.27
N THR A 127 3.80 -1.16 13.51
CA THR A 127 3.26 -2.01 12.46
C THR A 127 1.78 -2.25 12.69
N GLN A 128 1.04 -2.45 11.62
CA GLN A 128 -0.34 -2.91 11.70
C GLN A 128 -0.61 -3.92 10.60
N GLU A 129 -1.29 -4.99 10.97
CA GLU A 129 -1.85 -5.96 10.03
C GLU A 129 -3.37 -5.97 10.18
N ILE A 130 -4.08 -5.95 9.06
CA ILE A 130 -5.54 -5.99 9.01
C ILE A 130 -5.96 -7.09 8.07
N LEU A 131 -6.90 -7.90 8.51
CA LEU A 131 -7.57 -8.91 7.70
C LEU A 131 -8.96 -8.37 7.36
N LEU A 132 -9.24 -8.21 6.08
CA LEU A 132 -10.49 -7.69 5.56
C LEU A 132 -11.22 -8.77 4.76
N TYR A 133 -12.53 -8.78 4.88
CA TYR A 133 -13.47 -9.67 4.20
C TYR A 133 -14.56 -8.81 3.55
N ASN A 134 -14.72 -8.96 2.23
CA ASN A 134 -15.86 -8.39 1.53
C ASN A 134 -17.11 -9.25 1.80
N GLU A 135 -18.12 -8.66 2.44
CA GLU A 135 -19.33 -9.40 2.82
C GLU A 135 -20.26 -9.69 1.64
N LEU A 136 -20.14 -8.95 0.54
CA LEU A 136 -21.00 -9.09 -0.64
C LEU A 136 -20.39 -9.99 -1.73
N VAL A 137 -19.06 -10.15 -1.74
CA VAL A 137 -18.35 -10.97 -2.73
C VAL A 137 -17.69 -12.16 -2.04
N PRO A 138 -18.21 -13.39 -2.23
CA PRO A 138 -17.64 -14.58 -1.61
C PRO A 138 -16.17 -14.76 -1.99
N ASN A 139 -15.34 -15.11 -0.99
CA ASN A 139 -13.89 -15.35 -1.10
C ASN A 139 -13.03 -14.14 -1.45
N GLU A 140 -13.59 -12.92 -1.47
CA GLU A 140 -12.77 -11.73 -1.61
C GLU A 140 -12.26 -11.27 -0.24
N ARG A 141 -11.01 -11.66 0.03
CA ARG A 141 -10.31 -11.38 1.29
C ARG A 141 -9.01 -10.67 1.02
N TYR A 142 -8.64 -9.79 1.94
CA TYR A 142 -7.40 -9.05 1.86
C TYR A 142 -6.65 -9.11 3.18
N ARG A 143 -5.32 -9.17 3.09
CA ARG A 143 -4.42 -8.80 4.16
C ARG A 143 -3.76 -7.48 3.80
N VAL A 144 -3.78 -6.55 4.73
CA VAL A 144 -3.11 -5.26 4.62
C VAL A 144 -2.05 -5.19 5.70
N SER A 145 -0.80 -4.96 5.31
CA SER A 145 0.34 -4.87 6.23
C SER A 145 1.01 -3.51 6.09
N ILE A 146 1.26 -2.86 7.21
CA ILE A 146 1.82 -1.51 7.27
C ILE A 146 3.01 -1.49 8.22
N ILE A 147 4.04 -0.74 7.83
CA ILE A 147 5.12 -0.28 8.72
C ILE A 147 5.23 1.24 8.57
N ILE A 148 5.17 1.94 9.69
CA ILE A 148 5.19 3.40 9.73
C ILE A 148 6.62 3.90 9.65
N GLY A 149 6.89 4.74 8.66
CA GLY A 149 8.18 5.38 8.54
C GLY A 149 8.27 6.66 9.39
N GLN A 150 9.48 7.20 9.51
CA GLN A 150 9.73 8.37 10.33
C GLN A 150 8.92 9.58 9.84
N SER A 151 8.22 10.24 10.78
CA SER A 151 7.31 11.35 10.48
C SER A 151 6.27 11.02 9.41
N TYR A 152 5.90 9.74 9.26
CA TYR A 152 4.99 9.23 8.24
C TYR A 152 5.48 9.41 6.80
N ASN A 153 6.79 9.48 6.60
CA ASN A 153 7.43 9.41 5.29
C ASN A 153 7.95 8.00 5.03
N ASN A 154 7.98 7.56 3.76
CA ASN A 154 8.47 6.23 3.38
C ASN A 154 7.81 5.08 4.17
N ASN A 155 6.49 5.15 4.39
CA ASN A 155 5.75 4.07 5.02
C ASN A 155 5.67 2.89 4.07
N MET A 156 5.89 1.68 4.56
CA MET A 156 5.62 0.48 3.79
C MET A 156 4.13 0.16 3.90
N ILE A 157 3.45 0.05 2.76
CA ILE A 157 2.10 -0.48 2.67
C ILE A 157 2.14 -1.67 1.72
N ALA A 158 1.63 -2.81 2.17
CA ALA A 158 1.43 -4.00 1.36
C ALA A 158 -0.03 -4.45 1.44
N ILE A 159 -0.60 -4.84 0.31
CA ILE A 159 -1.94 -5.41 0.20
C ILE A 159 -1.82 -6.74 -0.53
N GLU A 160 -2.45 -7.76 0.00
CA GLU A 160 -2.46 -9.12 -0.55
C GLU A 160 -3.89 -9.65 -0.57
N ARG A 161 -4.28 -10.34 -1.65
CA ARG A 161 -5.55 -11.05 -1.75
C ARG A 161 -5.37 -12.50 -1.25
N LEU A 162 -6.28 -12.99 -0.39
CA LEU A 162 -6.19 -14.27 0.33
C LEU A 162 -7.11 -15.39 -0.17
#